data_AF-A0A0L8V5S4-F1
#
_entry.id   AF-A0A0L8V5S4-F1
#
_cell.length_a   1.000
_cell.length_b   1.000
_cell.length_c   1.000
_cell.angle_alpha   90.00
_cell.angle_beta   90.00
_cell.angle_gamma   90.00
#
_symmetry.space_group_name_H-M   'P 1'
#
loop_
_entity.id
_entity.type
_entity.pdbx_description
1 polymer ?
#
loop_
_entity_poly.entity_id
_entity_poly.type
_entity_poly.pdbx_seq_one_letter_code
_entity_poly.pdbx_strand_id
1 'polypeptide(L)'
;MLLVLAFSDTIAGWIDYAEHPEYIRWVALIVALDALTAIPFAKLRIESKAVKFAILKFIGIFVTIFLNIFFLSICPAVLKSNPDSWVKLVYSPEIGVGYVFISNLIASGIALLLLVPEMIVKLKLDRKLLKEMVWYSFPILLVGVGGMVTQNIDKILIPKLLPESQDPMSQLGIYGANFKLAVILNMFIQAFRYAFEPFFFSQVKSDDNKRGYAIIMKYFVIFGLIIFLGICLYINLVKQIVDSKYHSGLNVVPIILMANLFLGIYYTLSLWYKLTDKTRFGAYFALVGAGISLILNIVFIPKFGYMASAWAMLICFMTMVVLSYVFGQKYFPVDYPLKRIALYFAVALAVYFAAEILNLTASVLMYFVHTLLIGIFLLLTFVLERKEIYRFMK
;
A
#
# COMPACT_ATOMS: atom_id res chain seq x y z
N MET A 1 -17.97 12.46 14.66
CA MET A 1 -19.04 11.44 14.65
C MET A 1 -20.42 12.06 14.47
N LEU A 2 -20.92 12.87 15.42
CA LEU A 2 -22.25 13.50 15.31
C LEU A 2 -22.45 14.32 14.02
N LEU A 3 -21.43 15.09 13.60
CA LEU A 3 -21.47 15.82 12.33
C LEU A 3 -21.49 14.89 11.11
N VAL A 4 -20.74 13.79 11.13
CA VAL A 4 -20.71 12.84 9.99
C VAL A 4 -22.02 12.07 9.87
N LEU A 5 -22.66 11.74 11.00
CA LEU A 5 -23.98 11.11 11.01
C LEU A 5 -25.06 12.09 10.53
N ALA A 6 -24.99 13.35 10.97
CA ALA A 6 -25.92 14.40 10.55
C ALA A 6 -25.80 14.77 9.06
N PHE A 7 -24.60 14.71 8.47
CA PHE A 7 -24.36 14.98 7.05
C PHE A 7 -24.20 13.71 6.21
N SER A 8 -24.53 12.53 6.74
CA SER A 8 -24.30 11.26 6.05
C SER A 8 -25.01 11.18 4.71
N ASP A 9 -26.21 11.73 4.61
CA ASP A 9 -27.02 11.73 3.37
C ASP A 9 -26.46 12.74 2.34
N THR A 10 -25.94 13.89 2.77
CA THR A 10 -25.26 14.87 1.89
C THR A 10 -23.93 14.34 1.36
N ILE A 11 -23.17 13.65 2.22
CA ILE A 11 -21.91 13.01 1.83
C ILE A 11 -22.18 11.83 0.90
N ALA A 12 -23.28 11.08 1.10
CA ALA A 12 -23.73 10.03 0.19
C ALA A 12 -24.00 10.56 -1.21
N GLY A 13 -24.68 11.71 -1.31
CA GLY A 13 -24.91 12.41 -2.57
C GLY A 13 -23.62 12.86 -3.26
N TRP A 14 -22.59 13.31 -2.53
CA TRP A 14 -21.32 13.74 -3.13
C TRP A 14 -20.40 12.59 -3.56
N ILE A 15 -20.55 11.41 -2.96
CA ILE A 15 -19.72 10.25 -3.28
C ILE A 15 -20.38 9.35 -4.33
N ASP A 16 -21.59 9.67 -4.78
CA ASP A 16 -22.38 8.90 -5.76
C ASP A 16 -22.85 7.53 -5.21
N TYR A 17 -23.09 7.49 -3.89
CA TYR A 17 -23.66 6.34 -3.16
C TYR A 17 -25.03 6.71 -2.57
N ALA A 18 -25.79 7.56 -3.26
CA ALA A 18 -27.08 8.06 -2.78
C ALA A 18 -28.09 6.94 -2.47
N GLU A 19 -27.99 5.79 -3.15
CA GLU A 19 -28.86 4.63 -2.93
C GLU A 19 -28.50 3.80 -1.68
N HIS A 20 -27.30 3.99 -1.09
CA HIS A 20 -26.85 3.26 0.09
C HIS A 20 -26.18 4.16 1.16
N PRO A 21 -26.92 5.11 1.77
CA PRO A 21 -26.41 5.98 2.83
C PRO A 21 -25.93 5.19 4.07
N GLU A 22 -26.42 3.97 4.24
CA GLU A 22 -26.02 3.06 5.32
C GLU A 22 -24.52 2.73 5.31
N TYR A 23 -23.89 2.60 4.14
CA TYR A 23 -22.47 2.30 4.03
C TYR A 23 -21.61 3.41 4.63
N ILE A 24 -22.01 4.66 4.44
CA ILE A 24 -21.30 5.82 4.99
C ILE A 24 -21.46 5.87 6.50
N ARG A 25 -22.64 5.52 7.02
CA ARG A 25 -22.87 5.42 8.47
C ARG A 25 -22.01 4.33 9.10
N TRP A 26 -21.92 3.15 8.47
CA TRP A 26 -21.06 2.07 8.96
C TRP A 26 -19.58 2.44 8.90
N VAL A 27 -19.10 3.03 7.80
CA VAL A 27 -17.71 3.49 7.69
C VAL A 27 -17.39 4.56 8.74
N ALA A 28 -18.30 5.51 8.97
CA ALA A 28 -18.12 6.54 9.99
C ALA A 28 -18.03 5.93 11.40
N LEU A 29 -18.82 4.91 11.70
CA LEU A 29 -18.77 4.16 12.95
C LEU A 29 -17.46 3.38 13.09
N ILE A 30 -17.02 2.68 12.04
CA ILE A 30 -15.74 1.96 12.02
C ILE A 30 -14.59 2.93 12.36
N VAL A 31 -14.50 4.04 11.64
CA VAL A 31 -13.44 5.06 11.85
C VAL A 31 -13.50 5.63 13.28
N ALA A 32 -14.70 5.84 13.83
CA ALA A 32 -14.84 6.31 15.20
C ALA A 32 -14.36 5.28 16.24
N LEU A 33 -14.72 4.00 16.08
CA LEU A 33 -14.27 2.92 16.94
C LEU A 33 -12.75 2.70 16.82
N ASP A 34 -12.20 2.76 15.62
CA ASP A 34 -10.77 2.62 15.36
C ASP A 34 -9.97 3.79 15.98
N ALA A 35 -10.50 5.01 15.90
CA ALA A 35 -9.90 6.18 16.56
C ALA A 35 -9.91 6.04 18.09
N LEU A 36 -11.01 5.52 18.67
CA LEU A 36 -11.11 5.27 20.12
C LEU A 36 -10.13 4.18 20.57
N THR A 37 -10.01 3.09 19.81
CA THR A 37 -9.11 1.97 20.13
C THR A 37 -7.63 2.30 19.90
N ALA A 38 -7.31 3.30 19.07
CA ALA A 38 -5.92 3.72 18.83
C ALA A 38 -5.19 4.16 20.11
N ILE A 39 -5.88 4.82 21.04
CA ILE A 39 -5.32 5.28 22.32
C ILE A 39 -4.89 4.12 23.23
N PRO A 40 -5.77 3.15 23.59
CA PRO A 40 -5.38 2.01 24.41
C PRO A 40 -4.38 1.09 23.70
N PHE A 41 -4.42 0.99 22.36
CA PHE A 41 -3.35 0.30 21.62
C PHE A 41 -1.99 1.01 21.76
N ALA A 42 -1.95 2.34 21.75
CA ALA A 42 -0.73 3.10 22.02
C ALA A 42 -0.25 2.91 23.47
N LYS A 43 -1.17 2.90 24.44
CA LYS A 43 -0.87 2.60 25.85
C LYS A 43 -0.22 1.21 26.01
N LEU A 44 -0.78 0.17 25.41
CA LEU A 44 -0.21 -1.19 25.45
C LEU A 44 1.20 -1.25 24.87
N ARG A 45 1.51 -0.44 23.84
CA ARG A 45 2.87 -0.34 23.27
C ARG A 45 3.84 0.34 24.22
N ILE A 46 3.42 1.44 24.88
CA ILE A 46 4.24 2.15 25.87
C ILE A 46 4.52 1.27 27.09
N GLU A 47 3.54 0.50 27.53
CA GLU A 47 3.68 -0.47 28.63
C GLU A 47 4.41 -1.77 28.21
N SER A 48 4.92 -1.85 26.98
CA SER A 48 5.63 -3.02 26.43
C SER A 48 4.84 -4.34 26.47
N LYS A 49 3.50 -4.27 26.50
CA LYS A 49 2.58 -5.44 26.50
C LYS A 49 2.37 -5.96 25.07
N ALA A 50 3.46 -6.26 24.36
CA ALA A 50 3.46 -6.62 22.94
C ALA A 50 2.60 -7.86 22.62
N VAL A 51 2.59 -8.86 23.49
CA VAL A 51 1.79 -10.09 23.31
C VAL A 51 0.29 -9.78 23.35
N LYS A 52 -0.16 -9.01 24.34
CA LYS A 52 -1.57 -8.59 24.44
C LYS A 52 -1.97 -7.73 23.24
N PHE A 53 -1.12 -6.80 22.83
CA PHE A 53 -1.32 -6.00 21.62
C PHE A 53 -1.52 -6.89 20.38
N ALA A 54 -0.65 -7.89 20.19
CA ALA A 54 -0.69 -8.79 19.04
C ALA A 54 -1.96 -9.66 19.05
N ILE A 55 -2.29 -10.30 20.20
CA ILE A 55 -3.48 -11.14 20.34
C ILE A 55 -4.74 -10.36 19.98
N LEU A 56 -4.91 -9.14 20.51
CA LEU A 56 -6.08 -8.32 20.23
C LEU A 56 -6.19 -7.93 18.75
N LYS A 57 -5.06 -7.63 18.09
CA LYS A 57 -5.04 -7.37 16.64
C LYS A 57 -5.38 -8.62 15.82
N PHE A 58 -4.84 -9.78 16.20
CA PHE A 58 -5.15 -11.03 15.53
C PHE A 58 -6.62 -11.43 15.69
N ILE A 59 -7.20 -11.29 16.88
CA ILE A 59 -8.63 -11.53 17.11
C ILE A 59 -9.47 -10.67 16.14
N GLY A 60 -9.17 -9.37 16.02
CA GLY A 60 -9.85 -8.50 15.07
C GLY A 60 -9.76 -9.01 13.64
N ILE A 61 -8.55 -9.37 13.17
CA ILE A 61 -8.33 -9.90 11.82
C ILE A 61 -9.10 -11.21 11.59
N PHE A 62 -9.03 -12.15 12.53
CA PHE A 62 -9.72 -13.43 12.43
C PHE A 62 -11.24 -13.26 12.42
N VAL A 63 -11.78 -12.37 13.26
CA VAL A 63 -13.21 -12.04 13.26
C VAL A 63 -13.63 -11.44 11.92
N THR A 64 -12.89 -10.47 11.38
CA THR A 64 -13.22 -9.87 10.07
C THR A 64 -13.20 -10.93 8.97
N ILE A 65 -12.18 -11.80 8.92
CA ILE A 65 -12.07 -12.85 7.91
C ILE A 65 -13.21 -13.87 8.07
N PHE A 66 -13.45 -14.34 9.28
CA PHE A 66 -14.51 -15.30 9.58
C PHE A 66 -15.88 -14.75 9.17
N LEU A 67 -16.21 -13.52 9.57
CA LEU A 67 -17.48 -12.90 9.22
C LEU A 67 -17.60 -12.63 7.71
N ASN A 68 -16.53 -12.20 7.04
CA ASN A 68 -16.53 -12.03 5.58
C ASN A 68 -16.84 -13.36 4.86
N ILE A 69 -16.20 -14.46 5.25
CA ILE A 69 -16.46 -15.78 4.68
C ILE A 69 -17.89 -16.25 5.02
N PHE A 70 -18.31 -16.04 6.26
CA PHE A 70 -19.65 -16.39 6.74
C PHE A 70 -20.74 -15.68 5.92
N PHE A 71 -20.67 -14.35 5.80
CA PHE A 71 -21.69 -13.58 5.09
C PHE A 71 -21.61 -13.70 3.56
N LEU A 72 -20.42 -13.72 2.95
CA LEU A 72 -20.29 -13.70 1.49
C LEU A 72 -20.30 -15.08 0.84
N SER A 73 -19.98 -16.15 1.58
CA SER A 73 -19.86 -17.50 1.01
C SER A 73 -20.83 -18.49 1.65
N ILE A 74 -20.89 -18.55 2.99
CA ILE A 74 -21.69 -19.55 3.71
C ILE A 74 -23.18 -19.19 3.67
N CYS A 75 -23.57 -17.96 4.02
CA CYS A 75 -24.96 -17.55 4.04
C CYS A 75 -25.67 -17.72 2.68
N PRO A 76 -25.10 -17.33 1.52
CA PRO A 76 -25.71 -17.56 0.22
C PRO A 76 -25.83 -19.05 -0.14
N ALA A 77 -24.84 -19.87 0.23
CA ALA A 77 -24.87 -21.31 -0.03
C ALA A 77 -25.95 -22.04 0.80
N VAL A 78 -26.12 -21.62 2.07
CA VAL A 78 -27.14 -22.17 2.97
C VAL A 78 -28.54 -21.73 2.54
N LEU A 79 -28.73 -20.48 2.13
CA LEU A 79 -30.02 -19.99 1.60
C LEU A 79 -30.43 -20.68 0.29
N LYS A 80 -29.48 -21.03 -0.58
CA LYS A 80 -29.75 -21.84 -1.79
C LYS A 80 -30.18 -23.27 -1.45
N SER A 81 -29.70 -23.83 -0.35
CA SER A 81 -29.96 -25.22 0.04
C SER A 81 -31.18 -25.35 0.96
N ASN A 82 -31.48 -24.34 1.78
CA ASN A 82 -32.62 -24.30 2.71
C ASN A 82 -33.21 -22.87 2.78
N PRO A 83 -34.26 -22.59 1.99
CA PRO A 83 -34.86 -21.24 1.87
C PRO A 83 -35.45 -20.66 3.17
N ASP A 84 -35.81 -21.50 4.14
CA ASP A 84 -36.44 -21.12 5.42
C ASP A 84 -35.49 -21.19 6.63
N SER A 85 -34.18 -21.19 6.41
CA SER A 85 -33.20 -21.20 7.50
C SER A 85 -33.20 -19.88 8.29
N TRP A 86 -32.81 -19.94 9.56
CA TRP A 86 -32.51 -18.79 10.44
C TRP A 86 -31.58 -17.73 9.80
N VAL A 87 -30.81 -18.14 8.81
CA VAL A 87 -29.94 -17.29 7.97
C VAL A 87 -30.72 -16.14 7.32
N LYS A 88 -32.01 -16.30 6.99
CA LYS A 88 -32.84 -15.24 6.39
C LYS A 88 -33.12 -14.06 7.34
N LEU A 89 -33.01 -14.27 8.66
CA LEU A 89 -33.16 -13.19 9.67
C LEU A 89 -31.91 -12.32 9.79
N VAL A 90 -30.74 -12.87 9.41
CA VAL A 90 -29.43 -12.24 9.60
C VAL A 90 -28.83 -11.79 8.26
N TYR A 91 -29.22 -12.45 7.17
CA TYR A 91 -28.73 -12.21 5.82
C TYR A 91 -29.86 -11.77 4.87
N SER A 92 -29.75 -10.55 4.38
CA SER A 92 -30.53 -10.01 3.28
C SER A 92 -29.66 -9.97 2.03
N PRO A 93 -30.02 -10.67 0.94
CA PRO A 93 -29.28 -10.65 -0.31
C PRO A 93 -29.06 -9.23 -0.88
N GLU A 94 -29.96 -8.30 -0.56
CA GLU A 94 -29.92 -6.89 -0.98
C GLU A 94 -28.72 -6.10 -0.43
N ILE A 95 -28.17 -6.50 0.72
CA ILE A 95 -27.01 -5.82 1.32
C ILE A 95 -25.71 -6.18 0.57
N GLY A 96 -25.65 -7.35 -0.07
CA GLY A 96 -24.55 -7.74 -0.97
C GLY A 96 -23.15 -7.53 -0.38
N VAL A 97 -22.35 -6.67 -1.00
CA VAL A 97 -20.97 -6.35 -0.57
C VAL A 97 -20.93 -5.53 0.72
N GLY A 98 -22.06 -4.94 1.13
CA GLY A 98 -22.22 -4.20 2.38
C GLY A 98 -21.83 -4.99 3.64
N TYR A 99 -21.93 -6.33 3.58
CA TYR A 99 -21.49 -7.21 4.67
C TYR A 99 -20.00 -7.13 4.97
N VAL A 100 -19.16 -6.66 4.04
CA VAL A 100 -17.75 -6.39 4.31
C VAL A 100 -17.59 -5.26 5.32
N PHE A 101 -18.40 -4.21 5.21
CA PHE A 101 -18.40 -3.10 6.17
C PHE A 101 -18.98 -3.54 7.52
N ILE A 102 -20.07 -4.31 7.52
CA ILE A 102 -20.66 -4.83 8.77
C ILE A 102 -19.67 -5.75 9.51
N SER A 103 -18.99 -6.65 8.79
CA SER A 103 -17.96 -7.53 9.36
C SER A 103 -16.85 -6.74 10.03
N ASN A 104 -16.40 -5.66 9.37
CA ASN A 104 -15.36 -4.79 9.91
C ASN A 104 -15.87 -3.97 11.12
N LEU A 105 -17.12 -3.50 11.08
CA LEU A 105 -17.76 -2.80 12.20
C LEU A 105 -17.87 -3.69 13.44
N ILE A 106 -18.30 -4.94 13.28
CA ILE A 106 -18.36 -5.93 14.36
C ILE A 106 -16.95 -6.20 14.91
N ALA A 107 -15.96 -6.37 14.04
CA ALA A 107 -14.58 -6.59 14.46
C ALA A 107 -14.01 -5.39 15.26
N SER A 108 -14.22 -4.15 14.81
CA SER A 108 -13.82 -2.94 15.55
C SER A 108 -14.59 -2.81 16.87
N GLY A 109 -15.86 -3.20 16.91
CA GLY A 109 -16.67 -3.24 18.14
C GLY A 109 -16.15 -4.24 19.17
N ILE A 110 -15.81 -5.46 18.73
CA ILE A 110 -15.20 -6.49 19.58
C ILE A 110 -13.83 -6.03 20.08
N ALA A 111 -13.02 -5.42 19.21
CA ALA A 111 -11.73 -4.88 19.60
C ALA A 111 -11.88 -3.81 20.69
N LEU A 112 -12.85 -2.90 20.56
CA LEU A 112 -13.16 -1.91 21.59
C LEU A 112 -13.58 -2.58 22.90
N LEU A 113 -14.50 -3.56 22.85
CA LEU A 113 -14.99 -4.27 24.03
C LEU A 113 -13.85 -4.94 24.81
N LEU A 114 -12.93 -5.61 24.10
CA LEU A 114 -11.75 -6.24 24.70
C LEU A 114 -10.74 -5.23 25.28
N LEU A 115 -10.77 -3.98 24.79
CA LEU A 115 -9.89 -2.89 25.24
C LEU A 115 -10.52 -2.02 26.34
N VAL A 116 -11.81 -2.17 26.66
CA VAL A 116 -12.49 -1.45 27.75
C VAL A 116 -11.68 -1.46 29.06
N PRO A 117 -11.10 -2.58 29.52
CA PRO A 117 -10.32 -2.60 30.75
C PRO A 117 -9.10 -1.64 30.73
N GLU A 118 -8.53 -1.40 29.55
CA GLU A 118 -7.37 -0.52 29.39
C GLU A 118 -7.74 0.96 29.26
N MET A 119 -9.02 1.25 28.96
CA MET A 119 -9.57 2.60 28.79
C MET A 119 -10.01 3.25 30.10
N ILE A 120 -10.03 2.51 31.21
CA ILE A 120 -10.40 3.05 32.53
C ILE A 120 -9.26 3.93 33.04
N VAL A 121 -9.33 5.23 32.70
CA VAL A 121 -8.41 6.27 33.17
C VAL A 121 -9.18 7.46 33.70
N LYS A 122 -8.58 8.21 34.63
CA LYS A 122 -9.17 9.47 35.11
C LYS A 122 -9.15 10.51 33.99
N LEU A 123 -10.32 10.83 33.46
CA LEU A 123 -10.46 11.85 32.42
C LEU A 123 -10.10 13.23 33.01
N LYS A 124 -9.00 13.82 32.56
CA LYS A 124 -8.63 15.22 32.86
C LYS A 124 -8.53 15.98 31.55
N LEU A 125 -9.37 17.00 31.40
CA LEU A 125 -9.34 17.87 30.22
C LEU A 125 -8.41 19.05 30.49
N ASP A 126 -7.21 19.01 29.91
CA ASP A 126 -6.31 20.16 29.86
C ASP A 126 -6.45 20.85 28.50
N ARG A 127 -7.04 22.05 28.49
CA ARG A 127 -7.26 22.83 27.26
C ARG A 127 -5.95 23.29 26.61
N LYS A 128 -4.90 23.53 27.39
CA LYS A 128 -3.59 23.93 26.86
C LYS A 128 -2.96 22.75 26.13
N LEU A 129 -2.92 21.58 26.78
CA LEU A 129 -2.41 20.36 26.18
C LEU A 129 -3.20 19.98 24.92
N LEU A 130 -4.53 20.07 24.95
CA LEU A 130 -5.37 19.80 23.77
C LEU A 130 -5.00 20.69 22.58
N LYS A 131 -4.79 21.99 22.82
CA LYS A 131 -4.41 22.94 21.76
C LYS A 131 -3.05 22.59 21.15
N GLU A 132 -2.07 22.23 21.98
CA GLU A 132 -0.75 21.80 21.54
C GLU A 132 -0.82 20.50 20.72
N MET A 133 -1.58 19.50 21.19
CA MET A 133 -1.79 18.24 20.48
C MET A 133 -2.46 18.43 19.11
N VAL A 134 -3.49 19.28 19.01
CA VAL A 134 -4.19 19.56 17.75
C VAL A 134 -3.27 20.25 16.76
N TRP A 135 -2.52 21.28 17.19
CA TRP A 135 -1.58 21.99 16.32
C TRP A 135 -0.44 21.10 15.82
N TYR A 136 0.03 20.18 16.65
CA TYR A 136 1.05 19.20 16.25
C TYR A 136 0.49 18.13 15.30
N SER A 137 -0.72 17.65 15.56
CA SER A 137 -1.33 16.57 14.78
C SER A 137 -1.86 17.02 13.42
N PHE A 138 -2.23 18.29 13.28
CA PHE A 138 -2.84 18.81 12.04
C PHE A 138 -1.90 18.71 10.81
N PRO A 139 -0.63 19.14 10.86
CA PRO A 139 0.31 18.90 9.76
C PRO A 139 0.50 17.42 9.44
N ILE A 140 0.59 16.57 10.47
CA ILE A 140 0.78 15.12 10.32
C ILE A 140 -0.44 14.49 9.63
N LEU A 141 -1.64 14.94 9.96
CA LEU A 141 -2.88 14.55 9.29
C LEU A 141 -2.81 14.88 7.80
N LEU A 142 -2.40 16.09 7.41
CA LEU A 142 -2.28 16.48 6.01
C LEU A 142 -1.27 15.62 5.25
N VAL A 143 -0.14 15.27 5.86
CA VAL A 143 0.83 14.35 5.27
C VAL A 143 0.23 12.95 5.08
N GLY A 144 -0.46 12.44 6.10
CA GLY A 144 -1.12 11.14 6.05
C GLY A 144 -2.19 11.08 4.96
N VAL A 145 -3.03 12.11 4.87
CA VAL A 145 -4.05 12.26 3.83
C VAL A 145 -3.41 12.34 2.45
N GLY A 146 -2.40 13.18 2.25
CA GLY A 146 -1.68 13.29 0.96
C GLY A 146 -1.07 11.94 0.53
N GLY A 147 -0.46 11.21 1.46
CA GLY A 147 0.05 9.87 1.21
C GLY A 147 -1.04 8.87 0.81
N MET A 148 -2.18 8.87 1.53
CA MET A 148 -3.31 7.99 1.23
C MET A 148 -3.95 8.31 -0.12
N VAL A 149 -4.13 9.59 -0.43
CA VAL A 149 -4.60 10.06 -1.75
C VAL A 149 -3.65 9.54 -2.82
N THR A 150 -2.35 9.78 -2.68
CA THR A 150 -1.37 9.34 -3.68
C THR A 150 -1.44 7.84 -3.99
N GLN A 151 -1.73 7.00 -2.99
CA GLN A 151 -1.76 5.54 -3.12
C GLN A 151 -3.12 4.95 -3.55
N ASN A 152 -4.23 5.62 -3.25
CA ASN A 152 -5.57 5.04 -3.37
C ASN A 152 -6.56 5.89 -4.18
N ILE A 153 -6.16 7.10 -4.61
CA ILE A 153 -7.05 7.97 -5.38
C ILE A 153 -7.44 7.36 -6.72
N ASP A 154 -6.57 6.54 -7.31
CA ASP A 154 -6.81 5.76 -8.52
C ASP A 154 -8.12 4.97 -8.44
N LYS A 155 -8.30 4.17 -7.38
CA LYS A 155 -9.46 3.29 -7.19
C LYS A 155 -10.76 4.08 -6.98
N ILE A 156 -10.65 5.31 -6.49
CA ILE A 156 -11.80 6.21 -6.29
C ILE A 156 -12.16 6.93 -7.59
N LEU A 157 -11.16 7.31 -8.39
CA LEU A 157 -11.36 8.09 -9.61
C LEU A 157 -11.75 7.25 -10.82
N ILE A 158 -11.25 6.02 -10.95
CA ILE A 158 -11.60 5.09 -12.03
C ILE A 158 -13.12 5.00 -12.25
N PRO A 159 -13.94 4.63 -11.24
CA PRO A 159 -15.38 4.50 -11.45
C PRO A 159 -16.09 5.83 -11.73
N LYS A 160 -15.53 6.96 -11.29
CA LYS A 160 -16.14 8.29 -11.42
C LYS A 160 -15.83 9.00 -12.74
N LEU A 161 -14.69 8.70 -13.33
CA LEU A 161 -14.18 9.41 -14.52
C LEU A 161 -14.32 8.61 -15.81
N LEU A 162 -14.49 7.30 -15.71
CA LEU A 162 -14.78 6.46 -16.86
C LEU A 162 -16.23 6.67 -17.30
N PRO A 163 -16.49 6.82 -18.61
CA PRO A 163 -17.85 6.80 -19.14
C PRO A 163 -18.54 5.48 -18.82
N GLU A 164 -19.85 5.51 -18.52
CA GLU A 164 -20.64 4.29 -18.27
C GLU A 164 -20.55 3.27 -19.42
N SER A 165 -20.33 3.75 -20.66
CA SER A 165 -20.13 2.91 -21.84
C SER A 165 -18.90 1.99 -21.78
N GLN A 166 -17.95 2.24 -20.86
CA GLN A 166 -16.73 1.45 -20.71
C GLN A 166 -16.73 0.54 -19.46
N ASP A 167 -17.89 0.31 -18.86
CA ASP A 167 -18.08 -0.48 -17.63
C ASP A 167 -17.06 -0.13 -16.52
N PRO A 168 -17.21 1.06 -15.89
CA PRO A 168 -16.25 1.58 -14.92
C PRO A 168 -15.97 0.63 -13.74
N MET A 169 -16.99 -0.10 -13.29
CA MET A 169 -16.88 -1.03 -12.16
C MET A 169 -16.11 -2.30 -12.55
N SER A 170 -16.31 -2.83 -13.75
CA SER A 170 -15.50 -3.94 -14.25
C SER A 170 -14.02 -3.55 -14.39
N GLN A 171 -13.73 -2.37 -14.93
CA GLN A 171 -12.35 -1.86 -15.01
C GLN A 171 -11.71 -1.68 -13.63
N LEU A 172 -12.44 -1.15 -12.66
CA LEU A 172 -11.97 -1.06 -11.27
C LEU A 172 -11.69 -2.44 -10.68
N GLY A 173 -12.56 -3.43 -10.95
CA GLY A 173 -12.38 -4.82 -10.53
C GLY A 173 -11.12 -5.45 -11.12
N ILE A 174 -10.92 -5.30 -12.44
CA ILE A 174 -9.72 -5.77 -13.15
C ILE A 174 -8.47 -5.13 -12.56
N TYR A 175 -8.47 -3.80 -12.43
CA TYR A 175 -7.34 -3.05 -11.89
C TYR A 175 -7.03 -3.48 -10.45
N GLY A 176 -8.04 -3.52 -9.58
CA GLY A 176 -7.89 -3.91 -8.18
C GLY A 176 -7.43 -5.35 -7.98
N ALA A 177 -7.88 -6.29 -8.83
CA ALA A 177 -7.44 -7.68 -8.79
C ALA A 177 -5.96 -7.82 -9.18
N ASN A 178 -5.53 -7.15 -10.25
CA ASN A 178 -4.13 -7.18 -10.69
C ASN A 178 -3.19 -6.40 -9.75
N PHE A 179 -3.68 -5.34 -9.10
CA PHE A 179 -2.94 -4.62 -8.06
C PHE A 179 -2.55 -5.53 -6.88
N LYS A 180 -3.34 -6.57 -6.57
CA LYS A 180 -3.01 -7.55 -5.52
C LYS A 180 -1.70 -8.29 -5.79
N LEU A 181 -1.33 -8.50 -7.06
CA LEU A 181 -0.06 -9.14 -7.40
C LEU A 181 1.14 -8.27 -6.98
N ALA A 182 0.97 -6.94 -6.96
CA ALA A 182 1.99 -6.02 -6.50
C ALA A 182 2.12 -5.93 -4.97
N VAL A 183 1.21 -6.55 -4.20
CA VAL A 183 1.29 -6.62 -2.73
C VAL A 183 2.55 -7.35 -2.28
N ILE A 184 3.03 -8.33 -3.03
CA ILE A 184 4.27 -9.07 -2.72
C ILE A 184 5.45 -8.11 -2.61
N LEU A 185 5.61 -7.20 -3.59
CA LEU A 185 6.67 -6.19 -3.56
C LEU A 185 6.44 -5.18 -2.42
N ASN A 186 5.19 -4.79 -2.16
CA ASN A 186 4.88 -3.90 -1.04
C ASN A 186 5.26 -4.55 0.31
N MET A 187 5.01 -5.85 0.50
CA MET A 187 5.44 -6.58 1.69
C MET A 187 6.95 -6.55 1.87
N PHE A 188 7.71 -6.75 0.79
CA PHE A 188 9.18 -6.58 0.82
C PHE A 188 9.57 -5.17 1.25
N ILE A 189 8.94 -4.13 0.69
CA ILE A 189 9.22 -2.72 1.05
C ILE A 189 8.95 -2.48 2.55
N GLN A 190 7.84 -2.99 3.07
CA GLN A 190 7.49 -2.83 4.49
C GLN A 190 8.46 -3.57 5.40
N ALA A 191 8.79 -4.82 5.07
CA ALA A 191 9.73 -5.64 5.84
C ALA A 191 11.12 -4.99 5.88
N PHE A 192 11.60 -4.53 4.73
CA PHE A 192 12.84 -3.78 4.62
C PHE A 192 12.79 -2.52 5.49
N ARG A 193 11.71 -1.71 5.37
CA ARG A 193 11.56 -0.48 6.16
C ARG A 193 11.60 -0.75 7.68
N TYR A 194 10.93 -1.80 8.14
CA TYR A 194 10.91 -2.17 9.55
C TYR A 194 12.27 -2.66 10.09
N ALA A 195 13.06 -3.36 9.28
CA ALA A 195 14.41 -3.77 9.68
C ALA A 195 15.39 -2.58 9.63
N PHE A 196 15.24 -1.71 8.63
CA PHE A 196 16.21 -0.71 8.26
C PHE A 196 16.07 0.61 9.03
N GLU A 197 14.85 1.11 9.24
CA GLU A 197 14.65 2.38 9.96
C GLU A 197 15.29 2.36 11.36
N PRO A 198 15.08 1.33 12.22
CA PRO A 198 15.71 1.27 13.54
C PRO A 198 17.24 1.20 13.48
N PHE A 199 17.78 0.42 12.53
CA PHE A 199 19.23 0.32 12.30
C PHE A 199 19.82 1.71 12.00
N PHE A 200 19.14 2.51 11.19
CA PHE A 200 19.59 3.86 10.80
C PHE A 200 19.60 4.83 11.96
N PHE A 201 18.51 4.89 12.73
CA PHE A 201 18.43 5.78 13.90
C PHE A 201 19.45 5.41 14.99
N SER A 202 19.86 4.14 15.07
CA SER A 202 20.88 3.70 16.05
C SER A 202 22.32 4.09 15.67
N GLN A 203 22.60 4.26 14.37
CA GLN A 203 23.96 4.48 13.86
C GLN A 203 24.35 5.97 13.78
N VAL A 204 23.40 6.92 13.80
CA VAL A 204 23.54 8.37 13.52
C VAL A 204 24.73 9.09 14.21
N LYS A 205 25.32 8.52 15.27
CA LYS A 205 26.42 9.13 16.03
C LYS A 205 27.80 9.07 15.35
N SER A 206 27.98 8.35 14.24
CA SER A 206 29.28 8.29 13.53
C SER A 206 29.21 8.90 12.12
N ASP A 207 30.18 9.75 11.77
CA ASP A 207 30.29 10.45 10.47
C ASP A 207 30.49 9.52 9.26
N ASP A 208 30.88 8.27 9.48
CA ASP A 208 31.20 7.27 8.43
C ASP A 208 29.95 6.57 7.81
N ASN A 209 28.74 6.89 8.29
CA ASN A 209 27.52 6.15 7.94
C ASN A 209 26.94 6.44 6.54
N LYS A 210 27.33 7.54 5.89
CA LYS A 210 26.78 7.92 4.58
C LYS A 210 27.04 6.87 3.50
N ARG A 211 28.17 6.16 3.59
CA ARG A 211 28.50 5.06 2.68
C ARG A 211 27.56 3.87 2.86
N GLY A 212 27.21 3.53 4.10
CA GLY A 212 26.22 2.51 4.40
C GLY A 212 24.87 2.82 3.75
N TYR A 213 24.49 4.10 3.71
CA TYR A 213 23.21 4.52 3.14
C TYR A 213 23.15 4.29 1.63
N ALA A 214 24.23 4.64 0.93
CA ALA A 214 24.38 4.40 -0.49
C ALA A 214 24.37 2.90 -0.84
N ILE A 215 25.06 2.09 -0.02
CA ILE A 215 25.09 0.64 -0.18
C ILE A 215 23.70 0.05 -0.01
N ILE A 216 23.00 0.43 1.05
CA ILE A 216 21.74 -0.24 1.37
C ILE A 216 20.63 0.18 0.39
N MET A 217 20.63 1.44 -0.07
CA MET A 217 19.78 1.85 -1.20
C MET A 217 20.04 0.97 -2.44
N LYS A 218 21.31 0.75 -2.78
CA LYS A 218 21.67 -0.06 -3.95
C LYS A 218 21.18 -1.50 -3.82
N TYR A 219 21.40 -2.16 -2.68
CA TYR A 219 20.92 -3.52 -2.47
C TYR A 219 19.39 -3.59 -2.39
N PHE A 220 18.73 -2.59 -1.80
CA PHE A 220 17.27 -2.47 -1.85
C PHE A 220 16.75 -2.48 -3.28
N VAL A 221 17.37 -1.71 -4.18
CA VAL A 221 17.01 -1.70 -5.61
C VAL A 221 17.27 -3.05 -6.26
N ILE A 222 18.42 -3.68 -6.01
CA ILE A 222 18.74 -5.00 -6.58
C ILE A 222 17.68 -6.03 -6.17
N PHE A 223 17.38 -6.16 -4.88
CA PHE A 223 16.36 -7.11 -4.39
C PHE A 223 14.96 -6.77 -4.91
N GLY A 224 14.60 -5.49 -4.96
CA GLY A 224 13.34 -5.05 -5.54
C GLY A 224 13.21 -5.39 -7.03
N LEU A 225 14.29 -5.26 -7.81
CA LEU A 225 14.34 -5.66 -9.22
C LEU A 225 14.28 -7.18 -9.41
N ILE A 226 14.88 -7.97 -8.51
CA ILE A 226 14.73 -9.43 -8.51
C ILE A 226 13.27 -9.82 -8.31
N ILE A 227 12.57 -9.19 -7.36
CA ILE A 227 11.14 -9.44 -7.13
C ILE A 227 10.31 -9.00 -8.34
N PHE A 228 10.60 -7.83 -8.91
CA PHE A 228 9.96 -7.36 -10.15
C PHE A 228 10.10 -8.39 -11.28
N LEU A 229 11.33 -8.83 -11.57
CA LEU A 229 11.59 -9.84 -12.59
C LEU A 229 10.90 -11.16 -12.26
N GLY A 230 10.97 -11.61 -11.00
CA GLY A 230 10.32 -12.83 -10.54
C GLY A 230 8.81 -12.80 -10.78
N ILE A 231 8.12 -11.71 -10.46
CA ILE A 231 6.67 -11.62 -10.67
C ILE A 231 6.33 -11.50 -12.16
N CYS A 232 7.05 -10.67 -12.92
CA CYS A 232 6.77 -10.43 -14.33
C CYS A 232 7.07 -11.65 -15.21
N LEU A 233 8.21 -12.32 -15.02
CA LEU A 233 8.59 -13.48 -15.82
C LEU A 233 7.78 -14.72 -15.45
N TYR A 234 7.36 -14.85 -14.19
CA TYR A 234 6.49 -15.95 -13.75
C TYR A 234 5.01 -15.55 -13.69
N ILE A 235 4.60 -14.54 -14.47
CA ILE A 235 3.22 -14.06 -14.48
C ILE A 235 2.20 -15.17 -14.77
N ASN A 236 2.57 -16.18 -15.56
CA ASN A 236 1.71 -17.33 -15.85
C ASN A 236 1.41 -18.22 -14.64
N LEU A 237 2.30 -18.29 -13.65
CA LEU A 237 2.07 -18.96 -12.37
C LEU A 237 1.33 -18.02 -11.42
N VAL A 238 1.79 -16.77 -11.34
CA VAL A 238 1.26 -15.77 -10.40
C VAL A 238 -0.18 -15.39 -10.73
N LYS A 239 -0.58 -15.39 -12.01
CA LYS A 239 -1.95 -15.09 -12.43
C LYS A 239 -2.98 -16.09 -11.91
N GLN A 240 -2.59 -17.30 -11.46
CA GLN A 240 -3.52 -18.27 -10.87
C GLN A 240 -4.13 -17.80 -9.55
N ILE A 241 -3.50 -16.82 -8.88
CA ILE A 241 -4.04 -16.16 -7.68
C ILE A 241 -5.25 -15.28 -8.04
N VAL A 242 -5.34 -14.87 -9.31
CA VAL A 242 -6.37 -13.99 -9.83
C VAL A 242 -7.33 -14.80 -10.69
N ASP A 243 -8.63 -14.61 -10.48
CA ASP A 243 -9.68 -15.23 -11.29
C ASP A 243 -9.49 -14.89 -12.78
N SER A 244 -9.72 -15.85 -13.67
CA SER A 244 -9.52 -15.72 -15.11
C SER A 244 -10.25 -14.52 -15.71
N LYS A 245 -11.38 -14.11 -15.12
CA LYS A 245 -12.13 -12.92 -15.56
C LYS A 245 -11.35 -11.60 -15.45
N TYR A 246 -10.29 -11.55 -14.65
CA TYR A 246 -9.46 -10.35 -14.45
C TYR A 246 -8.10 -10.42 -15.16
N HIS A 247 -7.82 -11.47 -15.94
CA HIS A 247 -6.52 -11.64 -16.60
C HIS A 247 -6.25 -10.60 -17.70
N SER A 248 -7.28 -9.91 -18.19
CA SER A 248 -7.13 -8.79 -19.13
C SER A 248 -6.26 -7.65 -18.60
N GLY A 249 -6.17 -7.48 -17.28
CA GLY A 249 -5.37 -6.44 -16.63
C GLY A 249 -3.94 -6.84 -16.26
N LEU A 250 -3.44 -8.01 -16.69
CA LEU A 250 -2.09 -8.46 -16.34
C LEU A 250 -1.00 -7.51 -16.87
N ASN A 251 -1.27 -6.81 -17.97
CA ASN A 251 -0.35 -5.83 -18.57
C ASN A 251 -0.09 -4.61 -17.66
N VAL A 252 -0.93 -4.37 -16.66
CA VAL A 252 -0.76 -3.29 -15.67
C VAL A 252 0.30 -3.65 -14.62
N VAL A 253 0.48 -4.94 -14.36
CA VAL A 253 1.28 -5.46 -13.24
C VAL A 253 2.74 -4.97 -13.27
N PRO A 254 3.46 -5.03 -14.41
CA PRO A 254 4.83 -4.52 -14.48
C PRO A 254 4.93 -3.03 -14.12
N ILE A 255 3.95 -2.22 -14.55
CA ILE A 255 3.93 -0.77 -14.30
C ILE A 255 3.71 -0.50 -12.80
N ILE A 256 2.75 -1.20 -12.17
CA ILE A 256 2.46 -1.04 -10.73
C ILE A 256 3.65 -1.51 -9.89
N LEU A 257 4.28 -2.63 -10.24
CA LEU A 257 5.48 -3.10 -9.54
C LEU A 257 6.61 -2.10 -9.63
N MET A 258 6.85 -1.53 -10.82
CA MET A 258 7.85 -0.48 -11.01
C MET A 258 7.51 0.75 -10.16
N ALA A 259 6.25 1.18 -10.15
CA ALA A 259 5.79 2.30 -9.31
C ALA A 259 6.06 2.02 -7.81
N ASN A 260 5.70 0.84 -7.32
CA ASN A 260 5.95 0.45 -5.94
C ASN A 260 7.46 0.38 -5.61
N LEU A 261 8.30 -0.05 -6.55
CA LEU A 261 9.75 -0.01 -6.35
C LEU A 261 10.27 1.42 -6.14
N PHE A 262 9.78 2.39 -6.93
CA PHE A 262 10.08 3.81 -6.72
C PHE A 262 9.54 4.33 -5.39
N LEU A 263 8.36 3.88 -4.96
CA LEU A 263 7.84 4.20 -3.62
C LEU A 263 8.78 3.70 -2.51
N GLY A 264 9.34 2.50 -2.65
CA GLY A 264 10.32 1.96 -1.72
C GLY A 264 11.66 2.72 -1.71
N ILE A 265 12.13 3.16 -2.89
CA ILE A 265 13.28 4.07 -3.02
C ILE A 265 12.97 5.39 -2.31
N TYR A 266 11.78 5.96 -2.51
CA TYR A 266 11.35 7.18 -1.83
C TYR A 266 11.37 7.02 -0.31
N TYR A 267 10.85 5.91 0.23
CA TYR A 267 10.92 5.64 1.68
C TYR A 267 12.35 5.54 2.18
N THR A 268 13.25 4.92 1.41
CA THR A 268 14.67 4.83 1.78
C THR A 268 15.33 6.22 1.77
N LEU A 269 15.04 7.06 0.76
CA LEU A 269 15.50 8.45 0.73
C LEU A 269 14.88 9.30 1.84
N SER A 270 13.66 9.01 2.27
CA SER A 270 12.93 9.82 3.25
C SER A 270 13.65 10.02 4.59
N LEU A 271 14.64 9.18 4.88
CA LEU A 271 15.44 9.25 6.09
C LEU A 271 16.22 10.57 6.24
N TRP A 272 16.68 11.19 5.14
CA TRP A 272 17.50 12.40 5.25
C TRP A 272 16.76 13.53 5.99
N TYR A 273 15.47 13.74 5.70
CA TYR A 273 14.70 14.80 6.32
C TYR A 273 14.20 14.44 7.72
N LYS A 274 14.18 13.13 8.06
CA LYS A 274 13.92 12.67 9.43
C LYS A 274 15.15 12.86 10.31
N LEU A 275 16.34 12.63 9.77
CA LEU A 275 17.62 12.77 10.48
C LEU A 275 18.09 14.21 10.64
N THR A 276 17.67 15.11 9.75
CA THR A 276 18.03 16.54 9.78
C THR A 276 16.94 17.43 10.38
N ASP A 277 15.94 16.83 11.07
CA ASP A 277 14.76 17.52 11.65
C ASP A 277 13.97 18.39 10.65
N LYS A 278 14.07 18.07 9.36
CA LYS A 278 13.45 18.79 8.24
C LYS A 278 12.16 18.09 7.75
N THR A 279 11.39 17.51 8.67
CA THR A 279 10.18 16.71 8.38
C THR A 279 9.13 17.42 7.51
N ARG A 280 9.14 18.76 7.50
CA ARG A 280 8.30 19.58 6.59
C ARG A 280 8.51 19.25 5.10
N PHE A 281 9.71 18.83 4.69
CA PHE A 281 9.95 18.39 3.31
C PHE A 281 9.19 17.11 2.96
N GLY A 282 9.03 16.19 3.92
CA GLY A 282 8.17 15.02 3.75
C GLY A 282 6.72 15.42 3.44
N ALA A 283 6.20 16.44 4.13
CA ALA A 283 4.88 16.99 3.85
C ALA A 283 4.77 17.58 2.45
N TYR A 284 5.75 18.39 2.03
CA TYR A 284 5.76 18.98 0.69
C TYR A 284 5.79 17.91 -0.41
N PHE A 285 6.62 16.87 -0.27
CA PHE A 285 6.67 15.79 -1.25
C PHE A 285 5.37 14.99 -1.31
N ALA A 286 4.74 14.73 -0.16
CA ALA A 286 3.45 14.04 -0.12
C ALA A 286 2.34 14.87 -0.81
N LEU A 287 2.31 16.19 -0.60
CA LEU A 287 1.34 17.08 -1.24
C LEU A 287 1.58 17.20 -2.74
N VAL A 288 2.84 17.32 -3.17
CA VAL A 288 3.20 17.33 -4.60
C VAL A 288 2.81 16.01 -5.25
N GLY A 289 3.11 14.88 -4.61
CA GLY A 289 2.69 13.56 -5.08
C GLY A 289 1.17 13.44 -5.22
N ALA A 290 0.42 13.86 -4.19
CA ALA A 290 -1.03 13.85 -4.22
C ALA A 290 -1.58 14.72 -5.37
N GLY A 291 -1.03 15.91 -5.56
CA GLY A 291 -1.41 16.81 -6.65
C GLY A 291 -1.14 16.22 -8.03
N ILE A 292 0.06 15.68 -8.26
CA ILE A 292 0.42 15.02 -9.52
C ILE A 292 -0.48 13.82 -9.78
N SER A 293 -0.68 12.96 -8.79
CA SER A 293 -1.54 11.79 -8.91
C SER A 293 -2.97 12.18 -9.28
N LEU A 294 -3.53 13.21 -8.63
CA LEU A 294 -4.89 13.68 -8.90
C LEU A 294 -5.00 14.30 -10.30
N ILE A 295 -4.06 15.16 -10.71
CA ILE A 295 -4.06 15.79 -12.03
C ILE A 295 -3.94 14.73 -13.14
N LEU A 296 -2.98 13.82 -13.03
CA LEU A 296 -2.76 12.79 -14.05
C LEU A 296 -3.96 11.84 -14.15
N ASN A 297 -4.53 11.41 -13.02
CA ASN A 297 -5.71 10.55 -13.05
C ASN A 297 -6.91 11.29 -13.69
N ILE A 298 -7.17 12.55 -13.34
CA ILE A 298 -8.29 13.32 -13.92
C ILE A 298 -8.14 13.50 -15.44
N VAL A 299 -6.92 13.78 -15.92
CA VAL A 299 -6.67 14.06 -17.34
C VAL A 299 -6.61 12.78 -18.18
N PHE A 300 -6.03 11.71 -17.66
CA PHE A 300 -5.71 10.51 -18.45
C PHE A 300 -6.69 9.35 -18.29
N ILE A 301 -7.40 9.21 -17.16
CA ILE A 301 -8.39 8.12 -16.98
C ILE A 301 -9.46 8.13 -18.09
N PRO A 302 -10.08 9.28 -18.46
CA PRO A 302 -11.12 9.27 -19.48
C PRO A 302 -10.65 8.79 -20.87
N LYS A 303 -9.34 8.85 -21.14
CA LYS A 303 -8.75 8.51 -22.44
C LYS A 303 -8.13 7.11 -22.49
N PHE A 304 -7.47 6.68 -21.41
CA PHE A 304 -6.68 5.43 -21.37
C PHE A 304 -7.19 4.43 -20.32
N GLY A 305 -8.32 4.71 -19.66
CA GLY A 305 -8.94 3.86 -18.65
C GLY A 305 -8.02 3.55 -17.47
N TYR A 306 -8.13 2.34 -16.92
CA TYR A 306 -7.33 1.94 -15.75
C TYR A 306 -5.80 1.93 -15.99
N MET A 307 -5.35 1.81 -17.24
CA MET A 307 -3.91 1.87 -17.57
C MET A 307 -3.34 3.25 -17.26
N ALA A 308 -4.14 4.32 -17.42
CA ALA A 308 -3.76 5.68 -17.04
C ALA A 308 -3.32 5.75 -15.58
N SER A 309 -4.06 5.09 -14.69
CA SER A 309 -3.83 5.14 -13.25
C SER A 309 -2.50 4.50 -12.86
N ALA A 310 -2.11 3.41 -13.52
CA ALA A 310 -0.81 2.78 -13.27
C ALA A 310 0.36 3.68 -13.70
N TRP A 311 0.26 4.31 -14.88
CA TRP A 311 1.25 5.28 -15.33
C TRP A 311 1.29 6.54 -14.45
N ALA A 312 0.13 7.03 -14.01
CA ALA A 312 0.03 8.15 -13.08
C ALA A 312 0.75 7.84 -11.76
N MET A 313 0.56 6.64 -11.22
CA MET A 313 1.24 6.18 -10.01
C MET A 313 2.76 6.11 -10.19
N LEU A 314 3.22 5.57 -11.33
CA LEU A 314 4.65 5.50 -11.67
C LEU A 314 5.28 6.89 -11.76
N ILE A 315 4.68 7.80 -12.54
CA ILE A 315 5.18 9.17 -12.74
C ILE A 315 5.20 9.94 -11.41
N CYS A 316 4.15 9.78 -10.61
CA CYS A 316 4.05 10.41 -9.31
C CYS A 316 5.19 9.97 -8.38
N PHE A 317 5.38 8.67 -8.18
CA PHE A 317 6.44 8.17 -7.30
C PHE A 317 7.83 8.46 -7.82
N MET A 318 8.04 8.39 -9.14
CA MET A 318 9.31 8.79 -9.75
C MET A 318 9.61 10.27 -9.47
N THR A 319 8.63 11.15 -9.58
CA THR A 319 8.80 12.58 -9.27
C THR A 319 9.12 12.79 -7.79
N MET A 320 8.44 12.07 -6.89
CA MET A 320 8.75 12.11 -5.45
C MET A 320 10.19 11.65 -5.15
N VAL A 321 10.68 10.62 -5.84
CA VAL A 321 12.08 10.16 -5.73
C VAL A 321 13.04 11.24 -6.20
N VAL A 322 12.81 11.83 -7.37
CA VAL A 322 13.68 12.89 -7.94
C VAL A 322 13.73 14.09 -7.01
N LEU A 323 12.58 14.58 -6.53
CA LEU A 323 12.52 15.70 -5.59
C LEU A 323 13.26 15.36 -4.29
N SER A 324 12.97 14.20 -3.70
CA SER A 324 13.62 13.77 -2.45
C SER A 324 15.13 13.61 -2.62
N TYR A 325 15.61 13.15 -3.78
CA TYR A 325 17.02 13.03 -4.09
C TYR A 325 17.69 14.40 -4.25
N VAL A 326 17.12 15.31 -5.04
CA VAL A 326 17.70 16.64 -5.29
C VAL A 326 17.81 17.47 -4.01
N PHE A 327 16.72 17.53 -3.21
CA PHE A 327 16.76 18.21 -1.91
C PHE A 327 17.60 17.44 -0.89
N GLY A 328 17.58 16.11 -0.95
CA GLY A 328 18.43 15.25 -0.13
C GLY A 328 19.91 15.55 -0.32
N GLN A 329 20.39 15.68 -1.56
CA GLN A 329 21.78 16.03 -1.83
C GLN A 329 22.16 17.42 -1.31
N LYS A 330 21.22 18.36 -1.30
CA LYS A 330 21.45 19.73 -0.79
C LYS A 330 21.61 19.77 0.73
N TYR A 331 20.81 19.02 1.47
CA TYR A 331 20.76 19.08 2.95
C TYR A 331 21.53 17.95 3.64
N PHE A 332 21.71 16.81 2.97
CA PHE A 332 22.37 15.63 3.48
C PHE A 332 23.07 14.87 2.33
N PRO A 333 24.23 15.37 1.86
CA PRO A 333 24.89 14.82 0.69
C PRO A 333 25.37 13.39 0.95
N VAL A 334 24.82 12.44 0.20
CA VAL A 334 25.15 11.01 0.25
C VAL A 334 25.55 10.59 -1.16
N ASP A 335 26.71 9.98 -1.31
CA ASP A 335 27.21 9.54 -2.62
C ASP A 335 26.52 8.24 -3.08
N TYR A 336 25.30 8.38 -3.59
CA TYR A 336 24.55 7.27 -4.15
C TYR A 336 25.14 6.85 -5.50
N PRO A 337 25.38 5.55 -5.75
CA PRO A 337 25.93 5.06 -7.02
C PRO A 337 24.86 5.06 -8.13
N LEU A 338 24.38 6.24 -8.52
CA LEU A 338 23.28 6.42 -9.48
C LEU A 338 23.53 5.71 -10.81
N LYS A 339 24.77 5.75 -11.31
CA LYS A 339 25.14 5.05 -12.56
C LYS A 339 24.92 3.54 -12.45
N ARG A 340 25.25 2.94 -11.30
CA ARG A 340 25.02 1.49 -11.08
C ARG A 340 23.54 1.19 -10.88
N ILE A 341 22.83 2.01 -10.12
CA ILE A 341 21.38 1.86 -9.92
C ILE A 341 20.65 1.94 -11.27
N ALA A 342 20.97 2.94 -12.10
CA ALA A 342 20.40 3.10 -13.43
C ALA A 342 20.75 1.92 -14.35
N LEU A 343 21.98 1.39 -14.27
CA LEU A 343 22.37 0.19 -14.99
C LEU A 343 21.52 -1.02 -14.57
N TYR A 344 21.29 -1.23 -13.28
CA TYR A 344 20.44 -2.34 -12.80
C TYR A 344 19.00 -2.22 -13.32
N PHE A 345 18.42 -1.02 -13.31
CA PHE A 345 17.12 -0.77 -13.92
C PHE A 345 17.12 -1.08 -15.43
N ALA A 346 18.14 -0.59 -16.16
CA ALA A 346 18.25 -0.81 -17.59
C ALA A 346 18.37 -2.29 -17.95
N VAL A 347 19.21 -3.05 -17.22
CA VAL A 347 19.37 -4.50 -17.43
C VAL A 347 18.09 -5.24 -17.06
N ALA A 348 17.43 -4.91 -15.96
CA ALA A 348 16.16 -5.55 -15.58
C ALA A 348 15.05 -5.30 -16.60
N LEU A 349 14.93 -4.06 -17.11
CA LEU A 349 13.99 -3.73 -18.17
C LEU A 349 14.34 -4.45 -19.48
N ALA A 350 15.62 -4.51 -19.85
CA ALA A 350 16.07 -5.24 -21.04
C ALA A 350 15.73 -6.75 -20.93
N VAL A 351 15.94 -7.35 -19.75
CA VAL A 351 15.56 -8.74 -19.48
C VAL A 351 14.04 -8.94 -19.59
N TYR A 352 13.26 -8.02 -19.03
CA TYR A 352 11.80 -8.06 -19.12
C TYR A 352 11.31 -7.98 -20.57
N PHE A 353 11.76 -6.98 -21.34
CA PHE A 353 11.36 -6.84 -22.74
C PHE A 353 11.87 -7.99 -23.61
N ALA A 354 13.06 -8.54 -23.34
CA ALA A 354 13.55 -9.72 -24.03
C ALA A 354 12.63 -10.93 -23.78
N ALA A 355 12.15 -11.12 -22.55
CA ALA A 355 11.18 -12.18 -22.23
C ALA A 355 9.84 -11.98 -22.96
N GLU A 356 9.37 -10.73 -23.07
CA GLU A 356 8.13 -10.38 -23.77
C GLU A 356 8.23 -10.63 -25.29
N ILE A 357 9.36 -10.26 -25.92
CA ILE A 357 9.59 -10.48 -27.35
C ILE A 357 9.68 -11.97 -27.70
N LEU A 358 10.30 -12.77 -26.82
CA LEU A 358 10.46 -14.21 -27.04
C LEU A 358 9.13 -14.96 -27.07
N ASN A 359 8.05 -14.40 -26.48
CA ASN A 359 6.66 -14.87 -26.57
C ASN A 359 6.50 -16.41 -26.57
N LEU A 360 7.29 -17.08 -25.72
CA LEU A 360 7.33 -18.54 -25.69
C LEU A 360 5.99 -19.06 -25.15
N THR A 361 5.36 -19.98 -25.86
CA THR A 361 4.13 -20.64 -25.42
C THR A 361 4.38 -21.30 -24.06
N ALA A 362 3.41 -21.23 -23.13
CA ALA A 362 3.52 -21.67 -21.74
C ALA A 362 3.93 -23.15 -21.60
N SER A 363 5.24 -23.39 -21.68
CA SER A 363 5.90 -24.69 -21.73
C SER A 363 7.03 -24.71 -20.72
N VAL A 364 7.51 -25.89 -20.35
CA VAL A 364 8.68 -26.07 -19.46
C VAL A 364 9.90 -25.28 -19.96
N LEU A 365 10.06 -25.17 -21.28
CA LEU A 365 11.10 -24.38 -21.94
C LEU A 365 11.04 -22.89 -21.61
N MET A 366 9.83 -22.30 -21.51
CA MET A 366 9.64 -20.90 -21.14
C MET A 366 10.18 -20.62 -19.74
N TYR A 367 9.83 -21.47 -18.77
CA TYR A 367 10.31 -21.34 -17.40
C TYR A 367 11.82 -21.51 -17.30
N PHE A 368 12.41 -22.41 -18.10
CA PHE A 368 13.86 -22.57 -18.17
C PHE A 368 14.55 -21.31 -18.70
N VAL A 369 14.06 -20.75 -19.81
CA VAL A 369 14.59 -19.49 -20.39
C VAL A 369 14.44 -18.33 -19.42
N HIS A 370 13.29 -18.21 -18.75
CA HIS A 370 13.05 -17.16 -17.76
C HIS A 370 13.97 -17.29 -16.53
N THR A 371 14.20 -18.53 -16.05
CA THR A 371 15.16 -18.80 -14.98
C THR A 371 16.58 -18.39 -15.40
N LEU A 372 16.96 -18.71 -16.63
CA LEU A 372 18.27 -18.37 -17.18
C LEU A 372 18.45 -16.84 -17.32
N LEU A 373 17.41 -16.13 -17.77
CA LEU A 373 17.42 -14.66 -17.84
C LEU A 373 17.58 -14.00 -16.47
N ILE A 374 16.89 -14.50 -15.44
CA ILE A 374 17.09 -14.05 -14.05
C ILE A 374 18.50 -14.41 -13.58
N GLY A 375 18.99 -15.61 -13.92
CA GLY A 375 20.35 -16.04 -13.64
C GLY A 375 21.41 -15.10 -14.24
N ILE A 376 21.20 -14.62 -15.47
CA ILE A 376 22.08 -13.64 -16.12
C ILE A 376 22.05 -12.31 -15.35
N PHE A 377 20.87 -11.83 -14.95
CA PHE A 377 20.76 -10.63 -14.12
C PHE A 377 21.52 -10.79 -12.79
N LEU A 378 21.35 -11.92 -12.11
CA LEU A 378 22.04 -12.23 -10.85
C LEU A 378 23.57 -12.35 -11.03
N LEU A 379 24.03 -12.98 -12.11
CA LEU A 379 25.45 -13.07 -12.43
C LEU A 379 26.06 -11.69 -12.73
N LEU A 380 25.38 -10.87 -13.52
CA LEU A 380 25.85 -9.51 -13.82
C LEU A 380 25.93 -8.66 -12.55
N THR A 381 24.90 -8.69 -11.71
CA THR A 381 24.92 -7.98 -10.42
C THR A 381 26.03 -8.51 -9.50
N PHE A 382 26.22 -9.82 -9.42
CA PHE A 382 27.29 -10.42 -8.62
C PHE A 382 28.69 -10.05 -9.12
N VAL A 383 28.93 -10.06 -10.43
CA VAL A 383 30.22 -9.69 -11.03
C VAL A 383 30.54 -8.21 -10.78
N LEU A 384 29.55 -7.32 -10.96
CA LEU A 384 29.72 -5.89 -10.74
C LEU A 384 29.95 -5.55 -9.25
N GLU A 385 29.37 -6.32 -8.34
CA GLU A 385 29.47 -6.10 -6.89
C GLU A 385 30.48 -7.00 -6.17
N ARG A 386 31.20 -7.87 -6.89
CA ARG A 386 32.15 -8.84 -6.33
C ARG A 386 33.15 -8.22 -5.34
N LYS A 387 33.66 -7.02 -5.66
CA LYS A 387 34.63 -6.30 -4.81
C LYS A 387 34.02 -5.81 -3.48
N GLU A 388 32.73 -5.49 -3.47
CA GLU A 388 32.02 -5.06 -2.27
C GLU A 388 31.54 -6.25 -1.44
N ILE A 389 31.00 -7.30 -2.09
CA ILE A 389 30.59 -8.54 -1.41
C ILE A 389 31.78 -9.18 -0.70
N TYR A 390 32.94 -9.24 -1.36
CA TYR A 390 34.16 -9.78 -0.74
C TYR A 390 34.67 -8.95 0.44
N ARG A 391 34.35 -7.64 0.48
CA ARG A 391 34.68 -6.76 1.60
C ARG A 391 33.72 -6.95 2.79
N PHE A 392 32.49 -7.42 2.57
CA PHE A 392 31.53 -7.74 3.63
C PHE A 392 31.75 -9.13 4.24
N MET A 393 32.34 -10.06 3.48
CA MET A 393 32.65 -11.42 3.95
C MET A 393 33.94 -11.51 4.79
N LYS A 394 34.73 -10.43 4.84
CA LYS A 394 35.95 -10.32 5.63
C LYS A 394 35.69 -9.40 6.82
#